data_AF-A0AAN8WAG2-F1
#
_entry.id   AF-A0AAN8WAG2-F1
#
_cell.length_a   1.000
_cell.length_b   1.000
_cell.length_c   1.000
_cell.angle_alpha   90.00
_cell.angle_beta   90.00
_cell.angle_gamma   90.00
#
_symmetry.space_group_name_H-M   'P 1'
#
loop_
_entity.id
_entity.type
_entity.pdbx_description
1 polymer ?
#
loop_
_entity_poly.entity_id
_entity_poly.type
_entity_poly.pdbx_seq_one_letter_code
_entity_poly.pdbx_strand_id
1 'polypeptide(L)' 'DEKNQILTTNCWLTQIWTDAHLTWNASDFGGIHVIRVPFQGVWKPDIILYNK' A
#
# COMPACT_ATOMS: atom_id res chain seq x y z
N ASP A 1 16.91 6.83 27.34
CA ASP A 1 16.02 6.95 26.18
C ASP A 1 15.12 8.19 26.26
N GLU A 2 14.58 8.58 27.44
CA GLU A 2 13.91 9.90 27.58
C GLU A 2 14.83 11.10 27.30
N LYS A 3 16.12 10.99 27.61
CA LYS A 3 17.11 12.03 27.27
C LYS A 3 17.29 12.26 25.77
N ASN A 4 16.98 11.26 24.93
CA ASN A 4 17.10 11.33 23.47
C ASN A 4 15.74 11.57 22.78
N GLN A 5 14.63 11.55 23.54
CA GLN A 5 13.26 11.76 23.04
C GLN A 5 12.86 10.86 21.86
N ILE A 6 13.33 9.61 21.84
CA ILE A 6 13.00 8.63 20.79
C ILE A 6 11.78 7.80 21.21
N LEU A 7 10.79 7.70 20.33
CA LEU A 7 9.64 6.82 20.49
C LEU A 7 9.74 5.65 19.51
N THR A 8 9.78 4.41 20.04
CA THR A 8 9.75 3.18 19.22
C THR A 8 8.37 2.53 19.31
N THR A 9 7.70 2.36 18.18
CA THR A 9 6.37 1.72 18.10
C THR A 9 6.31 0.67 17.00
N ASN A 10 5.54 -0.38 17.23
CA ASN A 10 5.19 -1.38 16.22
C ASN A 10 3.77 -1.09 15.73
N CYS A 11 3.62 -0.74 14.45
CA CYS A 11 2.34 -0.40 13.85
C CYS A 11 2.15 -1.06 12.49
N TRP A 12 0.88 -1.30 12.14
CA TRP A 12 0.46 -1.77 10.83
C TRP A 12 -0.08 -0.58 10.04
N LEU A 13 0.53 -0.28 8.89
CA LEU A 13 0.08 0.78 7.99
C LEU A 13 -0.67 0.18 6.80
N THR A 14 -1.98 0.43 6.73
CA THR A 14 -2.80 0.08 5.57
C THR A 14 -2.76 1.23 4.56
N GLN A 15 -2.30 0.94 3.34
CA GLN A 15 -2.22 1.91 2.24
C GLN A 15 -3.25 1.54 1.18
N ILE A 16 -4.03 2.52 0.73
CA ILE A 16 -5.07 2.35 -0.30
C ILE A 16 -4.91 3.50 -1.30
N TRP A 17 -4.85 3.16 -2.59
CA TRP A 17 -4.81 4.12 -3.69
C TRP A 17 -5.61 3.58 -4.87
N THR A 18 -5.95 4.47 -5.81
CA THR A 18 -6.61 4.11 -7.08
C THR A 18 -5.60 4.18 -8.21
N ASP A 19 -5.42 3.09 -8.94
CA ASP A 19 -4.59 3.02 -10.14
C ASP A 19 -5.49 2.87 -11.37
N ALA A 20 -5.46 3.85 -12.28
CA ALA A 20 -6.30 3.85 -13.47
C ALA A 20 -5.94 2.75 -14.47
N HIS A 21 -4.67 2.29 -14.46
CA HIS A 21 -4.20 1.22 -15.34
C HIS A 21 -4.57 -0.18 -14.82
N LEU A 22 -4.96 -0.30 -13.55
CA LEU A 22 -5.41 -1.55 -12.93
C LEU A 22 -6.94 -1.63 -12.87
N THR A 23 -7.60 -1.24 -13.97
CA THR A 23 -9.06 -1.31 -14.11
C THR A 23 -9.45 -2.30 -15.20
N TRP A 24 -10.50 -3.09 -14.96
CA TRP A 24 -11.03 -4.05 -15.93
C TRP A 24 -12.54 -4.23 -15.75
N ASN A 25 -13.21 -4.70 -16.79
CA ASN A 25 -14.61 -5.10 -16.72
C ASN A 25 -14.72 -6.55 -16.23
N ALA A 26 -15.37 -6.76 -15.09
CA ALA A 26 -15.47 -8.09 -14.49
C ALA A 26 -16.18 -9.12 -15.38
N SER A 27 -17.10 -8.70 -16.27
CA SER A 27 -17.79 -9.62 -17.19
C SER A 27 -16.84 -10.35 -18.13
N ASP A 28 -15.74 -9.69 -18.51
CA ASP A 28 -14.79 -10.21 -19.50
C ASP A 28 -13.85 -11.26 -18.88
N PHE A 29 -13.82 -11.32 -17.54
CA PHE A 29 -12.96 -12.20 -16.75
C PHE A 29 -13.77 -13.10 -15.81
N GLY A 30 -14.98 -13.49 -16.19
CA GLY A 30 -15.79 -14.46 -15.42
C GLY A 30 -16.27 -13.96 -14.05
N GLY A 31 -16.46 -12.64 -13.89
CA GLY A 31 -16.93 -12.03 -12.65
C GLY A 31 -15.83 -11.76 -11.62
N ILE A 32 -14.56 -11.76 -12.02
CA ILE A 32 -13.45 -11.45 -11.09
C ILE A 32 -13.47 -9.96 -10.76
N HIS A 33 -13.66 -9.63 -9.48
CA HIS A 33 -13.62 -8.26 -8.97
C HIS A 33 -12.34 -7.93 -8.18
N VAL A 34 -11.61 -8.95 -7.74
CA VAL A 34 -10.43 -8.78 -6.89
C VAL A 34 -9.33 -9.73 -7.35
N ILE A 35 -8.13 -9.19 -7.50
CA ILE A 35 -6.90 -9.93 -7.74
C ILE A 35 -5.87 -9.58 -6.66
N ARG A 36 -4.97 -10.52 -6.37
CA ARG A 36 -3.84 -10.30 -5.47
C ARG A 36 -2.57 -10.40 -6.30
N VAL A 37 -1.84 -9.30 -6.39
CA VAL A 37 -0.61 -9.20 -7.18
C VAL A 37 0.59 -8.90 -6.27
N PRO A 38 1.79 -9.41 -6.60
CA PRO A 38 3.01 -9.05 -5.88
C PRO A 38 3.25 -7.54 -5.95
N PHE A 39 3.67 -6.93 -4.84
CA PHE A 39 3.88 -5.49 -4.75
C PHE A 39 5.01 -4.98 -5.65
N GLN A 40 5.94 -5.85 -6.07
CA GLN A 40 7.03 -5.50 -6.98
C GLN A 40 6.56 -5.29 -8.42
N GLY A 41 5.35 -5.77 -8.77
CA GLY A 41 4.81 -5.72 -10.12
C GLY A 41 3.85 -4.56 -10.37
N VAL A 42 3.60 -3.71 -9.36
CA VAL A 42 2.67 -2.59 -9.46
C VAL A 42 3.31 -1.31 -8.95
N TRP A 43 2.90 -0.17 -9.50
CA TRP A 43 3.27 1.11 -8.94
C TRP A 43 2.62 1.27 -7.55
N LYS A 44 3.38 1.86 -6.62
CA LYS A 44 2.91 2.19 -5.27
C LYS A 44 3.46 3.56 -4.88
N PRO A 45 2.78 4.33 -4.02
CA PRO A 45 3.35 5.55 -3.47
C PRO A 45 4.55 5.23 -2.56
N ASP A 46 5.57 6.09 -2.60
CA ASP A 46 6.70 6.03 -1.67
C ASP A 46 6.40 6.90 -0.44
N ILE A 47 6.09 6.25 0.68
CA ILE A 47 5.77 6.90 1.96
C ILE A 47 6.98 6.77 2.89
N ILE A 48 7.48 7.91 3.36
CA ILE A 48 8.60 8.01 4.30
C ILE A 48 8.18 8.74 5.58
N LEU A 49 8.62 8.23 6.74
CA LEU A 49 8.52 8.96 7.99
C LEU A 49 9.67 9.97 8.06
N TYR A 50 9.35 11.25 7.93
CA TYR A 50 10.35 12.31 7.83
C TYR A 50 10.98 12.69 9.19
N ASN A 51 10.21 12.56 10.28
CA ASN A 51 10.69 12.88 11.62
C ASN A 51 11.36 11.64 12.22
N LYS A 52 12.68 11.69 12.28
CA LYS A 52 13.54 10.75 13.03
C LYS A 52 13.94 11.37 14.35
#